data_AF-A0A964XUT9-F1
#
_entry.id   AF-A0A964XUT9-F1
#
_cell.length_a   1.000
_cell.length_b   1.000
_cell.length_c   1.000
_cell.angle_alpha   90.00
_cell.angle_beta   90.00
_cell.angle_gamma   90.00
#
_symmetry.space_group_name_H-M   'P 1'
#
loop_
_entity.id
_entity.type
_entity.pdbx_description
1 polymer ?
#
loop_
_entity_poly.entity_id
_entity_poly.type
_entity_poly.pdbx_seq_one_letter_code
_entity_poly.pdbx_strand_id
1 'polypeptide(L)'
;MARTVQCIKLGVEAEGLDFPPYPGELGKRIWQQVSKEAWAEWMRQQTMLVNENRLNLADQRARQYLARQMEKHFFGEGADVAQGFVPPPPPEPTVVWDAQGTPRNPRFGDIYRSQGLDGLGGLAQSRHVFLQGCGLLGPQARWQHREHWTVLETGFGLGLNFLATWAAWRADPHRSRLLHFMSVEAFPVTAQDVLRSAAPWPELRPLAQSLAERWWGLVEGVHRLRLDDGQVLLTLGIGPAARRLPELSGQADSVFLDGFSPDVNPELWSPSLLSQVAEHCRPGTQLSTWCVTRAVREALHHVGFDVERVPGLAPKRHALKACFQPTRQAGSLPNPRHAAAPGLRAPQSPRCAVIGAGLAGSAVAHALAQRGWTVEVFEAGPSACSGASSLPAGLCAPHVSQDDSWLSRLTRAGVRATTDQVQRLLQAGQDYGATGVLERRSSRKTRKARLPDHWPLNAQAWSREATEAECAQTFATTPLPEDEARPLWHASGLWLKPVRLVEAQLNHPGIRLHLQAAVRGIRHDKQSSGW
;
A
#
# COMPACT_ATOMS: atom_id res chain seq x y z
N MET A 1 16.52 -42.82 10.57
CA MET A 1 15.89 -42.34 11.81
C MET A 1 16.78 -41.25 12.37
N ALA A 2 16.24 -40.06 12.65
CA ALA A 2 17.04 -38.98 13.22
C ALA A 2 17.49 -39.37 14.64
N ARG A 3 18.76 -39.12 14.96
CA ARG A 3 19.32 -39.39 16.28
C ARG A 3 18.70 -38.41 17.27
N THR A 4 18.08 -38.89 18.35
CA THR A 4 17.60 -38.03 19.44
C THR A 4 18.63 -37.92 20.56
N VAL A 5 18.62 -36.79 21.26
CA VAL A 5 19.47 -36.54 22.44
C VAL A 5 18.65 -35.86 23.52
N GLN A 6 18.90 -36.23 24.78
CA GLN A 6 18.43 -35.43 25.91
C GLN A 6 19.27 -34.16 25.96
N CYS A 7 18.70 -33.04 25.48
CA CYS A 7 19.45 -31.82 25.33
C CYS A 7 19.76 -31.21 26.70
N ILE A 8 21.05 -31.04 27.01
CA ILE A 8 21.50 -30.47 28.28
C ILE A 8 21.06 -29.01 28.46
N LYS A 9 20.87 -28.27 27.36
CA LYS A 9 20.49 -26.85 27.38
C LYS A 9 18.98 -26.64 27.50
N LEU A 10 18.21 -27.41 26.73
CA LEU A 10 16.76 -27.27 26.65
C LEU A 10 16.03 -28.13 27.69
N GLY A 11 16.71 -29.12 28.29
CA GLY A 11 16.13 -30.03 29.27
C GLY A 11 15.12 -31.03 28.70
N VAL A 12 14.95 -31.07 27.37
CA VAL A 12 13.99 -31.93 26.66
C VAL A 12 14.71 -32.85 25.67
N GLU A 13 14.05 -33.95 25.30
CA GLU A 13 14.51 -34.82 24.22
C GLU A 13 14.25 -34.12 22.87
N ALA A 14 15.30 -33.95 22.07
CA ALA A 14 15.25 -33.23 20.80
C ALA A 14 16.19 -33.86 19.77
N GLU A 15 16.07 -33.42 18.52
CA GLU A 15 16.92 -33.91 17.43
C GLU A 15 18.40 -33.56 17.68
N GLY A 16 19.26 -34.58 17.69
CA GLY A 16 20.71 -34.46 17.87
C GLY A 16 21.44 -34.04 16.60
N LEU A 17 22.64 -33.51 16.78
CA LEU A 17 23.52 -33.15 15.66
C LEU A 17 23.91 -34.36 14.80
N ASP A 18 24.05 -34.14 13.49
CA ASP A 18 24.41 -35.19 12.52
C ASP A 18 25.87 -35.62 12.68
N PHE A 19 26.76 -34.70 13.02
CA PHE A 19 28.19 -34.94 13.26
C PHE A 19 28.75 -34.04 14.38
N PRO A 20 29.88 -34.42 15.01
CA PRO A 20 30.55 -33.58 15.99
C PRO A 20 30.99 -32.23 15.39
N PRO A 21 30.52 -31.09 15.93
CA PRO A 21 30.79 -29.79 15.33
C PRO A 21 32.17 -29.22 15.66
N TYR A 22 32.93 -29.89 16.53
CA TYR A 22 34.24 -29.46 17.00
C TYR A 22 35.21 -30.64 17.06
N PRO A 23 36.52 -30.45 16.86
CA PRO A 23 37.50 -31.51 17.08
C PRO A 23 37.70 -31.80 18.58
N GLY A 24 38.09 -33.04 18.88
CA GLY A 24 38.44 -33.48 20.24
C GLY A 24 37.25 -33.84 21.13
N GLU A 25 37.52 -33.99 22.43
CA GLU A 25 36.53 -34.46 23.42
C GLU A 25 35.34 -33.50 23.59
N LEU A 26 35.58 -32.19 23.45
CA LEU A 26 34.52 -31.18 23.52
C LEU A 26 33.47 -31.38 22.42
N GLY A 27 33.89 -31.66 21.19
CA GLY A 27 32.97 -31.91 20.08
C GLY A 27 32.19 -33.20 20.22
N LYS A 28 32.81 -34.26 20.76
CA LYS A 28 32.11 -35.52 21.09
C LYS A 28 31.03 -35.27 22.14
N ARG A 29 31.35 -34.50 23.18
CA ARG A 29 30.42 -34.15 24.27
C ARG A 29 29.24 -33.32 23.76
N ILE A 30 29.50 -32.31 22.93
CA ILE A 30 28.46 -31.51 22.27
C ILE A 30 27.56 -32.40 21.42
N TRP A 31 28.16 -33.25 20.59
CA TRP A 31 27.39 -34.19 19.77
C TRP A 31 26.50 -35.09 20.63
N GLN A 32 27.01 -35.60 21.75
CA GLN A 32 26.27 -36.48 22.67
C GLN A 32 25.10 -35.80 23.41
N GLN A 33 25.25 -34.52 23.78
CA GLN A 33 24.38 -33.88 24.79
C GLN A 33 23.66 -32.61 24.29
N VAL A 34 23.91 -32.15 23.06
CA VAL A 34 23.34 -30.90 22.52
C VAL A 34 22.50 -31.19 21.27
N SER A 35 21.29 -30.62 21.23
CA SER A 35 20.38 -30.73 20.09
C SER A 35 20.73 -29.76 18.96
N LYS A 36 20.19 -29.99 17.75
CA LYS A 36 20.31 -29.07 16.61
C LYS A 36 19.81 -27.67 16.95
N GLU A 37 18.72 -27.56 17.69
CA GLU A 37 18.13 -26.29 18.11
C GLU A 37 19.05 -25.51 19.05
N ALA A 38 19.53 -26.14 20.13
CA ALA A 38 20.44 -25.52 21.08
C ALA A 38 21.79 -25.15 20.42
N TRP A 39 22.23 -25.93 19.45
CA TRP A 39 23.41 -25.58 18.65
C TRP A 39 23.18 -24.35 17.76
N ALA A 40 22.00 -24.22 17.14
CA ALA A 40 21.64 -23.04 16.36
C ALA A 40 21.56 -21.78 17.23
N GLU A 41 21.10 -21.88 18.48
CA GLU A 41 21.14 -20.80 19.47
C GLU A 41 22.57 -20.36 19.77
N TRP A 42 23.47 -21.31 20.02
CA TRP A 42 24.88 -21.01 20.23
C TRP A 42 25.52 -20.35 19.02
N MET A 43 25.24 -20.82 17.79
CA MET A 43 25.79 -20.20 16.58
C MET A 43 25.39 -18.73 16.45
N ARG A 44 24.14 -18.37 16.78
CA ARG A 44 23.69 -16.97 16.84
C ARG A 44 24.46 -16.18 17.89
N GLN A 45 24.63 -16.73 19.09
CA GLN A 45 25.40 -16.08 20.16
C GLN A 45 26.88 -15.91 19.80
N GLN A 46 27.50 -16.92 19.19
CA GLN A 46 28.88 -16.89 18.73
C GLN A 46 29.08 -15.78 17.68
N THR A 47 28.17 -15.64 16.73
CA THR A 47 28.21 -14.56 15.73
C THR A 47 28.17 -13.19 16.41
N MET A 48 27.32 -13.00 17.43
CA MET A 48 27.27 -11.76 18.20
C MET A 48 28.59 -11.49 18.94
N LEU A 49 29.16 -12.49 19.62
CA LEU A 49 30.44 -12.36 20.33
C LEU A 49 31.60 -12.04 19.38
N VAL A 50 31.61 -12.61 18.18
CA VAL A 50 32.63 -12.32 17.16
C VAL A 50 32.56 -10.87 16.70
N ASN A 51 31.35 -10.38 16.41
CA ASN A 51 31.16 -9.04 15.87
C ASN A 51 31.44 -7.96 16.92
N GLU A 52 30.85 -8.09 18.11
CA GLU A 52 30.94 -7.05 19.15
C GLU A 52 32.34 -6.94 19.76
N ASN A 53 33.01 -8.08 19.99
CA ASN A 53 34.39 -8.08 20.50
C ASN A 53 35.44 -7.96 19.39
N ARG A 54 35.03 -7.75 18.12
CA ARG A 54 35.88 -7.67 16.93
C ARG A 54 36.90 -8.82 16.83
N LEU A 55 36.44 -10.04 17.11
CA LEU A 55 37.30 -11.22 17.16
C LEU A 55 37.74 -11.63 15.76
N ASN A 56 39.06 -11.78 15.56
CA ASN A 56 39.59 -12.36 14.34
C ASN A 56 39.73 -13.88 14.51
N LEU A 57 38.93 -14.67 13.78
CA LEU A 57 38.94 -16.14 13.88
C LEU A 57 40.24 -16.80 13.40
N ALA A 58 41.14 -16.07 12.73
CA ALA A 58 42.48 -16.54 12.44
C ALA A 58 43.37 -16.60 13.70
N ASP A 59 43.10 -15.74 14.69
CA ASP A 59 43.84 -15.71 15.96
C ASP A 59 43.49 -16.93 16.83
N GLN A 60 44.51 -17.57 17.37
CA GLN A 60 44.38 -18.68 18.32
C GLN A 60 43.69 -18.22 19.62
N ARG A 61 43.93 -16.99 20.09
CA ARG A 61 43.33 -16.45 21.31
C ARG A 61 41.82 -16.23 21.17
N ALA A 62 41.39 -15.74 20.01
CA ALA A 62 39.97 -15.57 19.68
C ALA A 62 39.24 -16.91 19.63
N ARG A 63 39.84 -17.93 18.99
CA ARG A 63 39.30 -19.30 18.96
C ARG A 63 39.23 -19.93 20.36
N GLN A 64 40.25 -19.72 21.20
CA GLN A 64 40.24 -20.17 22.60
C GLN A 64 39.18 -19.44 23.44
N TYR A 65 38.96 -18.14 23.20
CA TYR A 65 37.89 -17.39 23.85
C TYR A 65 36.51 -17.97 23.49
N LEU A 66 36.22 -18.15 22.20
CA LEU A 66 34.94 -18.71 21.75
C LEU A 66 34.73 -20.15 22.23
N ALA A 67 35.78 -20.98 22.26
CA ALA A 67 35.68 -22.34 22.81
C ALA A 67 35.31 -22.34 24.30
N ARG A 68 35.92 -21.45 25.11
CA ARG A 68 35.53 -21.28 26.52
C ARG A 68 34.11 -20.78 26.68
N GLN A 69 33.67 -19.86 25.83
CA GLN A 69 32.29 -19.35 25.87
C GLN A 69 31.29 -20.44 25.46
N MET A 70 31.60 -21.23 24.44
CA MET A 70 30.78 -22.38 24.03
C MET A 70 30.62 -23.38 25.17
N GLU A 71 31.73 -23.72 25.83
CA GLU A 71 31.72 -24.64 26.96
C GLU A 71 30.91 -24.08 28.14
N LYS A 72 31.04 -22.79 28.46
CA LYS A 72 30.19 -22.12 29.45
C LYS A 72 28.72 -22.08 29.06
N HIS A 73 28.39 -21.88 27.79
CA HIS A 73 27.01 -21.80 27.30
C HIS A 73 26.23 -23.11 27.49
N PHE A 74 26.90 -24.24 27.22
CA PHE A 74 26.29 -25.56 27.27
C PHE A 74 26.51 -26.31 28.59
N PHE A 75 27.67 -26.12 29.25
CA PHE A 75 28.11 -26.93 30.38
C PHE A 75 28.50 -26.12 31.63
N GLY A 76 28.25 -24.82 31.63
CA GLY A 76 28.52 -23.92 32.77
C GLY A 76 27.34 -23.01 33.08
N GLU A 77 27.61 -21.92 33.81
CA GLU A 77 26.59 -20.95 34.27
C GLU A 77 26.05 -20.03 33.17
N GLY A 78 26.55 -20.14 31.92
CA GLY A 78 26.21 -19.31 30.78
C GLY A 78 27.41 -18.59 30.16
N ALA A 79 27.38 -18.37 28.85
CA ALA A 79 28.38 -17.58 28.14
C ALA A 79 28.25 -16.08 28.41
N ASP A 80 29.36 -15.35 28.27
CA ASP A 80 29.41 -13.89 28.32
C ASP A 80 28.31 -13.31 27.44
N VAL A 81 27.58 -12.33 27.98
CA VAL A 81 26.65 -11.50 27.21
C VAL A 81 27.47 -10.44 26.50
N ALA A 82 27.30 -10.31 25.18
CA ALA A 82 27.95 -9.23 24.44
C ALA A 82 27.55 -7.88 25.05
N GLN A 83 28.51 -7.16 25.63
CA GLN A 83 28.25 -5.84 26.20
C GLN A 83 27.81 -4.89 25.08
N GLY A 84 26.59 -4.36 25.17
CA GLY A 84 26.03 -3.42 24.20
C GLY A 84 24.94 -3.97 23.27
N PHE A 85 24.67 -5.28 23.28
CA PHE A 85 23.55 -5.83 22.52
C PHE A 85 22.22 -5.63 23.26
N VAL A 86 21.52 -4.56 22.90
CA VAL A 86 20.09 -4.41 23.17
C VAL A 86 19.37 -4.98 21.95
N PRO A 87 18.60 -6.08 22.04
CA PRO A 87 17.76 -6.52 20.94
C PRO A 87 16.90 -5.33 20.50
N PRO A 88 16.74 -5.06 19.19
CA PRO A 88 15.93 -3.94 18.74
C PRO A 88 14.56 -4.09 19.42
N PRO A 89 14.06 -3.02 20.07
CA PRO A 89 12.73 -3.09 20.66
C PRO A 89 11.75 -3.55 19.58
N PRO A 90 10.71 -4.32 19.92
CA PRO A 90 9.64 -4.61 18.97
C PRO A 90 9.21 -3.29 18.34
N PRO A 91 8.97 -3.25 17.01
CA PRO A 91 8.58 -2.01 16.36
C PRO A 91 7.38 -1.43 17.12
N GLU A 92 7.52 -0.19 17.61
CA GLU A 92 6.45 0.44 18.37
C GLU A 92 5.17 0.41 17.54
N PRO A 93 4.02 0.03 18.15
CA PRO A 93 2.77 -0.01 17.43
C PRO A 93 2.43 1.40 16.93
N THR A 94 2.02 1.50 15.66
CA THR A 94 1.59 2.78 15.08
C THR A 94 0.45 3.43 15.88
N VAL A 95 -0.40 2.61 16.50
CA VAL A 95 -1.56 3.04 17.29
C VAL A 95 -1.62 2.28 18.61
N VAL A 96 -1.83 3.02 19.69
CA VAL A 96 -2.16 2.49 21.01
C VAL A 96 -3.56 2.96 21.36
N TRP A 97 -4.38 2.07 21.92
CA TRP A 97 -5.75 2.38 22.32
C TRP A 97 -5.81 2.48 23.85
N ASP A 98 -6.32 3.60 24.37
CA ASP A 98 -6.51 3.75 25.81
C ASP A 98 -7.70 2.91 26.34
N ALA A 99 -7.92 2.94 27.66
CA ALA A 99 -9.00 2.20 28.31
C ALA A 99 -10.41 2.63 27.84
N GLN A 100 -10.53 3.86 27.34
CA GLN A 100 -11.75 4.45 26.79
C GLN A 100 -11.88 4.20 25.27
N GLY A 101 -10.93 3.48 24.66
CA GLY A 101 -10.93 3.20 23.23
C GLY A 101 -10.52 4.38 22.35
N THR A 102 -9.82 5.38 22.89
CA THR A 102 -9.25 6.49 22.10
C THR A 102 -7.96 6.02 21.44
N PRO A 103 -7.83 6.17 20.12
CA PRO A 103 -6.59 5.85 19.43
C PRO A 103 -5.57 6.98 19.58
N ARG A 104 -4.38 6.63 20.07
CA ARG A 104 -3.22 7.51 20.23
C ARG A 104 -2.06 7.02 19.37
N ASN A 105 -1.33 7.96 18.79
CA ASN A 105 -0.07 7.67 18.14
C ASN A 105 1.08 7.88 19.15
N PRO A 106 1.86 6.83 19.50
CA PRO A 106 2.94 6.99 20.48
C PRO A 106 4.10 7.85 19.97
N ARG A 107 4.38 7.84 18.65
CA ARG A 107 5.46 8.62 18.02
C ARG A 107 5.23 10.12 18.13
N PHE A 108 3.98 10.57 17.92
CA PHE A 108 3.61 11.99 18.02
C PHE A 108 3.08 12.38 19.40
N GLY A 109 2.82 11.39 20.27
CA GLY A 109 2.26 11.62 21.60
C GLY A 109 0.81 12.14 21.61
N ASP A 110 0.12 12.14 20.48
CA ASP A 110 -1.18 12.81 20.25
C ASP A 110 -2.26 11.80 19.80
N ILE A 111 -3.54 12.19 19.91
CA ILE A 111 -4.69 11.36 19.55
C ILE A 111 -5.05 11.50 18.07
N TYR A 112 -5.49 10.41 17.44
CA TYR A 112 -5.95 10.45 16.04
C TYR A 112 -7.31 11.16 15.89
N ARG A 113 -8.14 11.14 16.92
CA ARG A 113 -9.47 11.75 16.91
C ARG A 113 -9.95 12.04 18.32
N SER A 114 -10.75 13.09 18.46
CA SER A 114 -11.46 13.36 19.71
C SER A 114 -12.54 12.32 19.98
N GLN A 115 -12.75 11.99 21.25
CA GLN A 115 -13.93 11.22 21.71
C GLN A 115 -15.19 12.09 21.74
N GLY A 116 -15.08 13.42 21.80
CA GLY A 116 -16.24 14.26 22.13
C GLY A 116 -16.78 13.97 23.54
N LEU A 117 -17.99 14.44 23.85
CA LEU A 117 -18.65 14.18 25.14
C LEU A 117 -19.34 12.81 25.19
N ASP A 118 -19.60 12.20 24.04
CA ASP A 118 -20.42 11.00 23.84
C ASP A 118 -19.65 9.81 23.26
N GLY A 119 -18.33 9.93 23.06
CA GLY A 119 -17.49 8.92 22.42
C GLY A 119 -17.57 8.88 20.88
N LEU A 120 -18.43 9.70 20.28
CA LEU A 120 -18.67 9.76 18.84
C LEU A 120 -18.09 11.02 18.18
N GLY A 121 -17.37 11.84 18.95
CA GLY A 121 -16.87 13.15 18.54
C GLY A 121 -16.00 13.14 17.27
N GLY A 122 -15.30 12.04 16.99
CA GLY A 122 -14.47 11.91 15.78
C GLY A 122 -15.27 12.08 14.48
N LEU A 123 -16.38 11.34 14.33
CA LEU A 123 -17.20 11.44 13.11
C LEU A 123 -17.93 12.78 13.02
N ALA A 124 -18.40 13.30 14.16
CA ALA A 124 -18.96 14.65 14.22
C ALA A 124 -17.93 15.70 13.78
N GLN A 125 -16.66 15.57 14.21
CA GLN A 125 -15.57 16.45 13.80
C GLN A 125 -15.31 16.33 12.29
N SER A 126 -15.24 15.11 11.74
CA SER A 126 -15.06 14.93 10.30
C SER A 126 -16.18 15.61 9.49
N ARG A 127 -17.44 15.43 9.91
CA ARG A 127 -18.61 16.05 9.28
C ARG A 127 -18.59 17.58 9.38
N HIS A 128 -18.36 18.12 10.58
CA HIS A 128 -18.40 19.56 10.84
C HIS A 128 -17.21 20.29 10.24
N VAL A 129 -15.98 19.86 10.56
CA VAL A 129 -14.76 20.54 10.15
C VAL A 129 -14.52 20.31 8.67
N PHE A 130 -14.51 19.07 8.19
CA PHE A 130 -14.02 18.81 6.84
C PHE A 130 -15.13 18.82 5.80
N LEU A 131 -16.17 18.00 5.95
CA LEU A 131 -17.21 17.88 4.93
C LEU A 131 -18.04 19.17 4.83
N GLN A 132 -18.62 19.66 5.94
CA GLN A 132 -19.34 20.95 5.95
C GLN A 132 -18.38 22.12 5.73
N GLY A 133 -17.13 22.01 6.19
CA GLY A 133 -16.03 22.92 5.85
C GLY A 133 -15.93 23.20 4.37
N CYS A 134 -15.85 22.14 3.59
CA CYS A 134 -15.70 22.18 2.14
C CYS A 134 -17.04 22.25 1.38
N GLY A 135 -18.17 22.39 2.07
CA GLY A 135 -19.50 22.47 1.45
C GLY A 135 -19.98 21.15 0.83
N LEU A 136 -19.62 20.01 1.43
CA LEU A 136 -19.95 18.67 0.97
C LEU A 136 -21.15 18.04 1.69
N LEU A 137 -21.76 18.76 2.63
CA LEU A 137 -22.99 18.34 3.31
C LEU A 137 -24.10 19.36 3.10
N GLY A 138 -25.33 18.87 3.12
CA GLY A 138 -26.54 19.67 2.96
C GLY A 138 -27.13 19.58 1.56
N PRO A 139 -28.24 20.32 1.31
CA PRO A 139 -29.04 20.18 0.08
C PRO A 139 -28.34 20.70 -1.19
N GLN A 140 -27.23 21.43 -1.05
CA GLN A 140 -26.47 22.01 -2.16
C GLN A 140 -24.99 21.60 -2.08
N ALA A 141 -24.74 20.33 -1.72
CA ALA A 141 -23.37 19.82 -1.63
C ALA A 141 -22.64 20.01 -2.97
N ARG A 142 -21.42 20.55 -2.93
CA ARG A 142 -20.71 21.02 -4.14
C ARG A 142 -20.38 19.92 -5.15
N TRP A 143 -20.33 18.67 -4.70
CA TRP A 143 -20.12 17.49 -5.55
C TRP A 143 -21.34 17.11 -6.39
N GLN A 144 -22.51 17.72 -6.15
CA GLN A 144 -23.74 17.28 -6.78
C GLN A 144 -23.70 17.50 -8.29
N HIS A 145 -24.19 16.52 -9.04
CA HIS A 145 -24.25 16.51 -10.50
C HIS A 145 -22.90 16.70 -11.19
N ARG A 146 -21.78 16.43 -10.50
CA ARG A 146 -20.44 16.47 -11.08
C ARG A 146 -20.05 15.10 -11.64
N GLU A 147 -19.28 15.08 -12.71
CA GLU A 147 -18.71 13.82 -13.25
C GLU A 147 -17.71 13.19 -12.29
N HIS A 148 -16.94 14.01 -11.59
CA HIS A 148 -15.99 13.58 -10.58
C HIS A 148 -15.88 14.65 -9.49
N TRP A 149 -15.51 14.22 -8.29
CA TRP A 149 -15.12 15.09 -7.19
C TRP A 149 -13.84 14.54 -6.57
N THR A 150 -12.82 15.39 -6.46
CA THR A 150 -11.52 15.00 -5.90
C THR A 150 -11.29 15.63 -4.54
N VAL A 151 -10.99 14.83 -3.53
CA VAL A 151 -10.56 15.29 -2.20
C VAL A 151 -9.07 15.02 -2.04
N LEU A 152 -8.30 15.98 -1.52
CA LEU A 152 -6.93 15.79 -1.07
C LEU A 152 -6.86 15.90 0.46
N GLU A 153 -6.15 14.97 1.11
CA GLU A 153 -5.91 14.98 2.54
C GLU A 153 -4.41 14.86 2.84
N THR A 154 -3.94 15.55 3.89
CA THR A 154 -2.52 15.58 4.27
C THR A 154 -2.12 14.55 5.33
N GLY A 155 -3.07 13.80 5.89
CA GLY A 155 -2.80 12.73 6.85
C GLY A 155 -3.97 11.75 6.94
N PHE A 156 -3.81 10.56 6.36
CA PHE A 156 -4.88 9.56 6.32
C PHE A 156 -5.23 9.02 7.71
N GLY A 157 -4.22 8.77 8.54
CA GLY A 157 -4.34 8.19 9.86
C GLY A 157 -5.13 6.88 9.85
N LEU A 158 -6.26 6.88 10.56
CA LEU A 158 -7.18 5.74 10.66
C LEU A 158 -8.26 5.74 9.56
N GLY A 159 -8.20 6.66 8.60
CA GLY A 159 -9.13 6.75 7.47
C GLY A 159 -10.52 7.31 7.81
N LEU A 160 -10.70 7.96 8.97
CA LEU A 160 -12.03 8.39 9.41
C LEU A 160 -12.64 9.44 8.49
N ASN A 161 -11.87 10.46 8.06
CA ASN A 161 -12.38 11.46 7.11
C ASN A 161 -12.73 10.83 5.77
N PHE A 162 -11.93 9.89 5.28
CA PHE A 162 -12.22 9.13 4.06
C PHE A 162 -13.54 8.35 4.20
N LEU A 163 -13.72 7.57 5.28
CA LEU A 163 -14.93 6.79 5.52
C LEU A 163 -16.16 7.69 5.68
N ALA A 164 -16.03 8.81 6.41
CA ALA A 164 -17.11 9.79 6.57
C ALA A 164 -17.50 10.42 5.22
N THR A 165 -16.50 10.74 4.39
CA THR A 165 -16.70 11.30 3.04
C THR A 165 -17.38 10.30 2.12
N TRP A 166 -16.93 9.04 2.13
CA TRP A 166 -17.56 7.98 1.36
C TRP A 166 -19.01 7.72 1.81
N ALA A 167 -19.27 7.67 3.12
CA ALA A 167 -20.63 7.50 3.64
C ALA A 167 -21.55 8.65 3.22
N ALA A 168 -21.11 9.89 3.37
CA ALA A 168 -21.87 11.07 2.96
C ALA A 168 -22.10 11.13 1.45
N TRP A 169 -21.06 10.82 0.66
CA TRP A 169 -21.17 10.73 -0.80
C TRP A 169 -22.21 9.68 -1.18
N ARG A 170 -22.15 8.46 -0.62
CA ARG A 170 -23.08 7.38 -0.94
C ARG A 170 -24.53 7.70 -0.54
N ALA A 171 -24.73 8.45 0.54
CA ALA A 171 -26.04 8.88 1.01
C ALA A 171 -26.69 9.97 0.14
N ASP A 172 -25.91 10.70 -0.66
CA ASP A 172 -26.43 11.75 -1.53
C ASP A 172 -26.91 11.15 -2.87
N PRO A 173 -28.21 11.24 -3.22
CA PRO A 173 -28.74 10.75 -4.49
C PRO A 173 -28.26 11.55 -5.70
N HIS A 174 -27.78 12.78 -5.48
CA HIS A 174 -27.28 13.69 -6.50
C HIS A 174 -25.76 13.76 -6.54
N ARG A 175 -25.07 12.88 -5.79
CA ARG A 175 -23.60 12.82 -5.69
C ARG A 175 -22.89 12.81 -7.05
N SER A 176 -21.60 13.16 -7.02
CA SER A 176 -20.76 13.03 -8.21
C SER A 176 -20.70 11.58 -8.69
N ARG A 177 -20.54 11.33 -10.00
CA ARG A 177 -20.43 9.96 -10.53
C ARG A 177 -19.18 9.22 -10.02
N LEU A 178 -18.10 9.93 -9.79
CA LEU A 178 -16.84 9.42 -9.24
C LEU A 178 -16.41 10.24 -8.03
N LEU A 179 -15.98 9.57 -6.97
CA LEU A 179 -15.28 10.17 -5.84
C LEU A 179 -13.82 9.71 -5.87
N HIS A 180 -12.89 10.64 -6.01
CA HIS A 180 -11.46 10.35 -5.92
C HIS A 180 -10.88 10.99 -4.65
N PHE A 181 -10.50 10.16 -3.69
CA PHE A 181 -9.83 10.60 -2.48
C PHE A 181 -8.33 10.37 -2.63
N MET A 182 -7.55 11.43 -2.52
CA MET A 182 -6.09 11.41 -2.50
C MET A 182 -5.64 11.70 -1.07
N SER A 183 -4.73 10.92 -0.52
CA SER A 183 -4.16 11.19 0.81
C SER A 183 -2.71 10.75 0.88
N VAL A 184 -1.99 11.26 1.88
CA VAL A 184 -0.63 10.84 2.22
C VAL A 184 -0.60 10.31 3.65
N GLU A 185 0.22 9.29 3.88
CA GLU A 185 0.38 8.67 5.19
C GLU A 185 1.80 8.13 5.34
N ALA A 186 2.53 8.60 6.35
CA ALA A 186 3.90 8.15 6.59
C ALA A 186 3.95 6.79 7.29
N PHE A 187 2.98 6.51 8.15
CA PHE A 187 2.94 5.34 9.03
C PHE A 187 1.56 4.67 8.91
N PRO A 188 1.31 3.89 7.84
CA PRO A 188 0.01 3.25 7.68
C PRO A 188 -0.28 2.29 8.82
N VAL A 189 -1.48 2.38 9.37
CA VAL A 189 -2.01 1.48 10.41
C VAL A 189 -2.36 0.12 9.83
N THR A 190 -2.65 -0.86 10.69
CA THR A 190 -3.13 -2.17 10.22
C THR A 190 -4.58 -2.11 9.75
N ALA A 191 -5.02 -3.08 8.94
CA ALA A 191 -6.42 -3.20 8.55
C ALA A 191 -7.35 -3.38 9.77
N GLN A 192 -6.86 -4.06 10.81
CA GLN A 192 -7.59 -4.24 12.06
C GLN A 192 -7.77 -2.92 12.82
N ASP A 193 -6.77 -2.02 12.79
CA ASP A 193 -6.90 -0.68 13.37
C ASP A 193 -7.93 0.17 12.63
N VAL A 194 -8.01 0.08 11.30
CA VAL A 194 -9.06 0.73 10.50
C VAL A 194 -10.45 0.25 10.93
N LEU A 195 -10.64 -1.08 11.03
CA LEU A 195 -11.89 -1.68 11.49
C LEU A 195 -12.25 -1.24 12.91
N ARG A 196 -11.28 -1.30 13.84
CA ARG A 196 -11.47 -0.90 15.24
C ARG A 196 -11.82 0.59 15.35
N SER A 197 -11.19 1.44 14.55
CA SER A 197 -11.49 2.87 14.53
C SER A 197 -12.92 3.16 14.10
N ALA A 198 -13.41 2.46 13.07
CA ALA A 198 -14.76 2.64 12.55
C ALA A 198 -15.86 1.96 13.40
N ALA A 199 -15.50 1.01 14.27
CA ALA A 199 -16.44 0.20 15.04
C ALA A 199 -17.53 0.99 15.81
N PRO A 200 -17.24 2.17 16.41
CA PRO A 200 -18.26 2.95 17.11
C PRO A 200 -19.39 3.48 16.21
N TRP A 201 -19.21 3.54 14.89
CA TRP A 201 -20.20 4.11 13.97
C TRP A 201 -20.76 3.05 13.02
N PRO A 202 -21.98 2.53 13.26
CA PRO A 202 -22.60 1.49 12.44
C PRO A 202 -22.62 1.81 10.94
N GLU A 203 -22.85 3.07 10.58
CA GLU A 203 -22.86 3.53 9.19
C GLU A 203 -21.51 3.41 8.47
N LEU A 204 -20.39 3.40 9.21
CA LEU A 204 -19.05 3.27 8.65
C LEU A 204 -18.57 1.82 8.58
N ARG A 205 -19.16 0.91 9.36
CA ARG A 205 -18.67 -0.49 9.47
C ARG A 205 -18.61 -1.22 8.12
N PRO A 206 -19.64 -1.18 7.25
CA PRO A 206 -19.57 -1.86 5.95
C PRO A 206 -18.49 -1.26 5.03
N LEU A 207 -18.30 0.06 5.09
CA LEU A 207 -17.29 0.76 4.30
C LEU A 207 -15.88 0.45 4.80
N ALA A 208 -15.69 0.39 6.13
CA ALA A 208 -14.43 0.01 6.76
C ALA A 208 -14.07 -1.44 6.44
N GLN A 209 -15.05 -2.36 6.41
CA GLN A 209 -14.85 -3.74 5.98
C GLN A 209 -14.36 -3.82 4.54
N SER A 210 -15.04 -3.10 3.64
CA SER A 210 -14.64 -3.02 2.23
C SER A 210 -13.22 -2.45 2.06
N LEU A 211 -12.87 -1.42 2.83
CA LEU A 211 -11.52 -0.84 2.85
C LEU A 211 -10.48 -1.84 3.38
N ALA A 212 -10.76 -2.50 4.51
CA ALA A 212 -9.86 -3.44 5.16
C ALA A 212 -9.48 -4.61 4.26
N GLU A 213 -10.42 -5.13 3.47
CA GLU A 213 -10.17 -6.20 2.48
C GLU A 213 -9.17 -5.78 1.38
N ARG A 214 -9.01 -4.47 1.12
CA ARG A 214 -8.02 -3.93 0.18
C ARG A 214 -6.78 -3.35 0.88
N TRP A 215 -6.77 -3.32 2.21
CA TRP A 215 -5.75 -2.68 3.06
C TRP A 215 -4.55 -3.60 3.36
N TRP A 216 -3.88 -4.03 2.30
CA TRP A 216 -2.72 -4.92 2.40
C TRP A 216 -1.60 -4.44 1.46
N GLY A 217 -0.35 -4.83 1.72
CA GLY A 217 0.78 -4.52 0.84
C GLY A 217 1.12 -3.03 0.70
N LEU A 218 0.74 -2.19 1.67
CA LEU A 218 1.01 -0.76 1.67
C LEU A 218 2.48 -0.47 2.04
N VAL A 219 3.38 -0.71 1.09
CA VAL A 219 4.80 -0.34 1.18
C VAL A 219 5.02 1.12 0.76
N GLU A 220 6.21 1.68 0.93
CA GLU A 220 6.50 3.04 0.49
C GLU A 220 6.20 3.23 -1.03
N GLY A 221 5.52 4.32 -1.39
CA GLY A 221 5.10 4.60 -2.77
C GLY A 221 3.63 4.99 -2.90
N VAL A 222 3.13 5.05 -4.14
CA VAL A 222 1.74 5.42 -4.43
C VAL A 222 0.89 4.18 -4.69
N HIS A 223 -0.23 4.06 -3.98
CA HIS A 223 -1.17 2.95 -4.07
C HIS A 223 -2.54 3.45 -4.50
N ARG A 224 -3.21 2.70 -5.39
CA ARG A 224 -4.60 2.98 -5.75
C ARG A 224 -5.49 1.81 -5.37
N LEU A 225 -6.48 2.09 -4.53
CA LEU A 225 -7.53 1.16 -4.13
C LEU A 225 -8.83 1.56 -4.82
N ARG A 226 -9.56 0.57 -5.35
CA ARG A 226 -10.86 0.74 -5.99
C ARG A 226 -11.92 0.16 -5.07
N LEU A 227 -12.97 0.94 -4.84
CA LEU A 227 -14.03 0.69 -3.88
C LEU A 227 -15.37 1.06 -4.53
N ASP A 228 -16.47 0.53 -4.01
CA ASP A 228 -17.84 0.82 -4.50
C ASP A 228 -17.96 0.61 -6.02
N ASP A 229 -17.56 -0.58 -6.48
CA ASP A 229 -17.49 -0.96 -7.91
C ASP A 229 -16.63 -0.04 -8.79
N GLY A 230 -15.70 0.67 -8.16
CA GLY A 230 -14.79 1.61 -8.81
C GLY A 230 -15.33 3.03 -8.91
N GLN A 231 -16.48 3.34 -8.30
CA GLN A 231 -16.99 4.71 -8.16
C GLN A 231 -16.27 5.49 -7.05
N VAL A 232 -15.60 4.78 -6.14
CA VAL A 232 -14.71 5.38 -5.14
C VAL A 232 -13.28 4.94 -5.38
N LEU A 233 -12.40 5.91 -5.60
CA LEU A 233 -10.96 5.69 -5.78
C LEU A 233 -10.23 6.29 -4.59
N LEU A 234 -9.43 5.48 -3.90
CA LEU A 234 -8.51 5.96 -2.88
C LEU A 234 -7.08 5.87 -3.42
N THR A 235 -6.39 7.00 -3.55
CA THR A 235 -4.96 7.06 -3.89
C THR A 235 -4.16 7.47 -2.66
N LEU A 236 -3.28 6.59 -2.18
CA LEU A 236 -2.47 6.80 -0.99
C LEU A 236 -1.00 6.92 -1.35
N GLY A 237 -0.39 8.05 -0.99
CA GLY A 237 1.06 8.20 -0.98
C GLY A 237 1.62 7.75 0.37
N ILE A 238 2.21 6.55 0.41
CA ILE A 238 2.82 5.98 1.61
C ILE A 238 4.27 6.47 1.74
N GLY A 239 4.56 7.16 2.84
CA GLY A 239 5.86 7.78 3.15
C GLY A 239 5.72 9.26 3.52
N PRO A 240 6.84 9.97 3.73
CA PRO A 240 6.82 11.37 4.14
C PRO A 240 6.01 12.26 3.17
N ALA A 241 5.11 13.07 3.71
CA ALA A 241 4.17 13.87 2.93
C ALA A 241 4.87 14.77 1.90
N ALA A 242 5.97 15.44 2.29
CA ALA A 242 6.76 16.31 1.41
C ALA A 242 7.37 15.59 0.19
N ARG A 243 7.54 14.26 0.26
CA ARG A 243 7.99 13.43 -0.86
C ARG A 243 6.83 12.87 -1.68
N ARG A 244 5.70 12.56 -1.02
CA ARG A 244 4.59 11.86 -1.65
C ARG A 244 3.59 12.78 -2.34
N LEU A 245 3.34 13.98 -1.82
CA LEU A 245 2.43 14.95 -2.45
C LEU A 245 2.80 15.21 -3.93
N PRO A 246 4.05 15.54 -4.31
CA PRO A 246 4.42 15.80 -5.70
C PRO A 246 4.33 14.59 -6.65
N GLU A 247 4.17 13.38 -6.10
CA GLU A 247 3.96 12.16 -6.88
C GLU A 247 2.48 11.87 -7.12
N LEU A 248 1.58 12.47 -6.34
CA LEU A 248 0.14 12.37 -6.59
C LEU A 248 -0.21 13.12 -7.88
N SER A 249 -1.17 12.59 -8.63
CA SER A 249 -1.60 13.20 -9.90
C SER A 249 -3.07 13.58 -9.80
N GLY A 250 -3.38 14.84 -10.16
CA GLY A 250 -4.73 15.38 -10.14
C GLY A 250 -4.86 16.70 -9.38
N GLN A 251 -5.99 17.38 -9.63
CA GLN A 251 -6.41 18.58 -8.91
C GLN A 251 -7.51 18.23 -7.91
N ALA A 252 -7.43 18.82 -6.72
CA ALA A 252 -8.40 18.68 -5.65
C ALA A 252 -9.50 19.73 -5.76
N ASP A 253 -10.74 19.30 -5.58
CA ASP A 253 -11.91 20.16 -5.37
C ASP A 253 -12.08 20.57 -3.91
N SER A 254 -11.62 19.70 -3.02
CA SER A 254 -11.64 19.89 -1.58
C SER A 254 -10.31 19.44 -0.97
N VAL A 255 -9.81 20.19 -0.01
CA VAL A 255 -8.61 19.85 0.75
C VAL A 255 -8.96 19.72 2.23
N PHE A 256 -8.69 18.55 2.78
CA PHE A 256 -8.72 18.31 4.23
C PHE A 256 -7.31 18.44 4.75
N LEU A 257 -6.99 19.63 5.26
CA LEU A 257 -5.70 19.88 5.89
C LEU A 257 -5.77 19.32 7.32
N ASP A 258 -5.46 18.03 7.43
CA ASP A 258 -5.53 17.24 8.65
C ASP A 258 -4.20 16.53 8.95
N GLY A 259 -4.02 16.24 10.24
CA GLY A 259 -2.87 15.58 10.82
C GLY A 259 -2.67 16.01 12.27
N PHE A 260 -1.62 15.51 12.92
CA PHE A 260 -1.31 15.87 14.32
C PHE A 260 -1.00 17.36 14.48
N SER A 261 -1.16 17.87 15.70
CA SER A 261 -1.01 19.29 15.99
C SER A 261 0.35 19.87 15.54
N PRO A 262 0.41 21.16 15.15
CA PRO A 262 1.67 21.80 14.74
C PRO A 262 2.80 21.68 15.76
N ASP A 263 2.46 21.56 17.04
CA ASP A 263 3.44 21.47 18.13
C ASP A 263 4.22 20.15 18.11
N VAL A 264 3.58 19.06 17.67
CA VAL A 264 4.18 17.71 17.63
C VAL A 264 4.51 17.24 16.22
N ASN A 265 3.93 17.86 15.18
CA ASN A 265 4.18 17.53 13.78
C ASN A 265 4.30 18.79 12.90
N PRO A 266 5.27 19.68 13.14
CA PRO A 266 5.37 20.98 12.46
C PRO A 266 5.61 20.88 10.95
N GLU A 267 6.25 19.81 10.47
CA GLU A 267 6.55 19.62 9.05
C GLU A 267 5.28 19.61 8.18
N LEU A 268 4.18 19.05 8.70
CA LEU A 268 2.90 18.99 8.00
C LEU A 268 2.24 20.36 7.80
N TRP A 269 2.64 21.33 8.61
CA TRP A 269 2.08 22.68 8.61
C TRP A 269 3.06 23.70 8.03
N SER A 270 4.19 23.21 7.50
CA SER A 270 5.25 24.06 6.96
C SER A 270 4.79 24.80 5.70
N PRO A 271 5.27 26.03 5.45
CA PRO A 271 4.96 26.76 4.23
C PRO A 271 5.30 25.98 2.95
N SER A 272 6.37 25.19 2.96
CA SER A 272 6.77 24.35 1.82
C SER A 272 5.74 23.26 1.53
N LEU A 273 5.22 22.57 2.56
CA LEU A 273 4.18 21.57 2.36
C LEU A 273 2.85 22.20 1.91
N LEU A 274 2.47 23.34 2.50
CA LEU A 274 1.27 24.06 2.09
C LEU A 274 1.37 24.59 0.65
N SER A 275 2.56 24.94 0.19
CA SER A 275 2.81 25.25 -1.23
C SER A 275 2.56 24.03 -2.12
N GLN A 276 3.03 22.84 -1.74
CA GLN A 276 2.74 21.60 -2.49
C GLN A 276 1.24 21.28 -2.50
N VAL A 277 0.53 21.51 -1.40
CA VAL A 277 -0.94 21.38 -1.34
C VAL A 277 -1.60 22.35 -2.32
N ALA A 278 -1.15 23.61 -2.38
CA ALA A 278 -1.66 24.61 -3.32
C ALA A 278 -1.42 24.22 -4.79
N GLU A 279 -0.34 23.49 -5.12
CA GLU A 279 -0.10 22.98 -6.48
C GLU A 279 -1.15 21.96 -6.95
N HIS A 280 -1.89 21.33 -6.03
CA HIS A 280 -3.02 20.46 -6.35
C HIS A 280 -4.35 21.24 -6.42
N CYS A 281 -4.38 22.54 -6.13
CA CYS A 281 -5.63 23.29 -6.08
C CYS A 281 -5.95 23.95 -7.42
N ARG A 282 -7.25 24.08 -7.71
CA ARG A 282 -7.77 24.90 -8.80
C ARG A 282 -8.51 26.11 -8.22
N PRO A 283 -8.63 27.23 -8.96
CA PRO A 283 -9.41 28.37 -8.47
C PRO A 283 -10.80 27.91 -7.99
N GLY A 284 -11.14 28.26 -6.74
CA GLY A 284 -12.38 27.85 -6.09
C GLY A 284 -12.32 26.53 -5.29
N THR A 285 -11.18 25.83 -5.26
CA THR A 285 -10.95 24.69 -4.35
C THR A 285 -11.17 25.13 -2.90
N GLN A 286 -11.94 24.35 -2.16
CA GLN A 286 -12.20 24.61 -0.75
C GLN A 286 -11.19 23.86 0.11
N LEU A 287 -10.62 24.50 1.13
CA LEU A 287 -9.78 23.88 2.13
C LEU A 287 -10.45 24.05 3.49
N SER A 288 -10.36 23.03 4.34
CA SER A 288 -10.77 23.14 5.73
C SER A 288 -9.78 22.47 6.68
N THR A 289 -9.63 23.04 7.87
CA THR A 289 -8.80 22.49 8.95
C THR A 289 -9.34 22.86 10.32
N TRP A 290 -9.08 22.00 11.30
CA TRP A 290 -9.34 22.31 12.71
C TRP A 290 -8.28 23.25 13.30
N CYS A 291 -7.12 23.39 12.67
CA CYS A 291 -6.01 24.18 13.18
C CYS A 291 -6.21 25.67 12.87
N VAL A 292 -6.15 26.53 13.90
CA VAL A 292 -6.45 27.98 13.79
C VAL A 292 -5.25 28.86 14.14
N THR A 293 -4.04 28.28 14.19
CA THR A 293 -2.84 29.02 14.58
C THR A 293 -2.54 30.15 13.59
N ARG A 294 -1.95 31.24 14.09
CA ARG A 294 -1.60 32.39 13.26
C ARG A 294 -0.65 31.99 12.12
N ALA A 295 0.37 31.18 12.41
CA ALA A 295 1.34 30.71 11.43
C ALA A 295 0.68 29.95 10.27
N VAL A 296 -0.27 29.06 10.55
CA VAL A 296 -1.00 28.31 9.51
C VAL A 296 -1.88 29.24 8.66
N ARG A 297 -2.57 30.20 9.30
CA ARG A 297 -3.37 31.20 8.56
C ARG A 297 -2.52 32.05 7.63
N GLU A 298 -1.38 32.55 8.11
CA GLU A 298 -0.45 33.37 7.33
C GLU A 298 0.16 32.56 6.17
N ALA A 299 0.54 31.30 6.41
CA ALA A 299 1.07 30.43 5.37
C ALA A 299 0.02 30.11 4.29
N LEU A 300 -1.23 29.83 4.68
CA LEU A 300 -2.34 29.62 3.73
C LEU A 300 -2.60 30.87 2.87
N HIS A 301 -2.62 32.06 3.48
CA HIS A 301 -2.71 33.32 2.72
C HIS A 301 -1.55 33.50 1.74
N HIS A 302 -0.33 33.20 2.17
CA HIS A 302 0.86 33.35 1.33
C HIS A 302 0.83 32.45 0.09
N VAL A 303 0.27 31.24 0.20
CA VAL A 303 0.16 30.30 -0.93
C VAL A 303 -1.12 30.49 -1.75
N GLY A 304 -1.89 31.56 -1.52
CA GLY A 304 -3.01 31.96 -2.38
C GLY A 304 -4.40 31.49 -1.91
N PHE A 305 -4.58 31.15 -0.64
CA PHE A 305 -5.90 30.93 -0.07
C PHE A 305 -6.47 32.21 0.57
N ASP A 306 -7.74 32.48 0.31
CA ASP A 306 -8.53 33.40 1.13
C ASP A 306 -9.09 32.64 2.34
N VAL A 307 -8.72 33.04 3.56
CA VAL A 307 -8.91 32.27 4.80
C VAL A 307 -9.95 32.95 5.70
N GLU A 308 -10.95 32.18 6.09
CA GLU A 308 -12.01 32.59 7.01
C GLU A 308 -11.98 31.75 8.29
N ARG A 309 -12.13 32.40 9.45
CA ARG A 309 -12.32 31.71 10.72
C ARG A 309 -13.80 31.46 10.95
N VAL A 310 -14.17 30.19 11.09
CA VAL A 310 -15.55 29.75 11.29
C VAL A 310 -15.75 29.11 12.67
N PRO A 311 -17.00 28.93 13.15
CA PRO A 311 -17.27 28.17 14.37
C PRO A 311 -16.72 26.74 14.30
N GLY A 312 -15.99 26.34 15.34
CA GLY A 312 -15.48 24.97 15.49
C GLY A 312 -16.53 24.03 16.08
N LEU A 313 -16.16 22.74 16.17
CA LEU A 313 -16.93 21.76 16.93
C LEU A 313 -16.44 21.75 18.38
N ALA A 314 -17.38 21.85 19.33
CA ALA A 314 -17.06 21.79 20.75
C ALA A 314 -16.17 20.57 21.09
N PRO A 315 -15.11 20.74 21.91
CA PRO A 315 -14.78 21.93 22.70
C PRO A 315 -14.00 23.02 21.94
N LYS A 316 -13.58 22.77 20.69
CA LYS A 316 -12.82 23.76 19.90
C LYS A 316 -13.77 24.86 19.42
N ARG A 317 -13.46 26.11 19.79
CA ARG A 317 -14.30 27.28 19.47
C ARG A 317 -14.30 27.65 17.99
N HIS A 318 -13.20 27.38 17.30
CA HIS A 318 -12.98 27.84 15.93
C HIS A 318 -12.37 26.73 15.07
N ALA A 319 -12.62 26.83 13.77
CA ALA A 319 -11.94 26.12 12.70
C ALA A 319 -11.61 27.12 11.57
N LEU A 320 -10.85 26.69 10.56
CA LEU A 320 -10.61 27.50 9.37
C LEU A 320 -11.30 26.89 8.15
N LYS A 321 -11.89 27.74 7.33
CA LYS A 321 -12.20 27.45 5.93
C LYS A 321 -11.34 28.35 5.06
N ALA A 322 -10.99 27.87 3.88
CA ALA A 322 -10.28 28.70 2.93
C ALA A 322 -10.70 28.38 1.49
N CYS A 323 -10.66 29.38 0.61
CA CYS A 323 -10.95 29.24 -0.80
C CYS A 323 -9.70 29.57 -1.60
N PHE A 324 -9.25 28.68 -2.47
CA PHE A 324 -8.08 28.94 -3.29
C PHE A 324 -8.39 30.01 -4.34
N GLN A 325 -7.72 31.15 -4.22
CA GLN A 325 -7.84 32.33 -5.07
C GLN A 325 -6.43 32.77 -5.46
N PRO A 326 -5.78 32.10 -6.42
CA PRO A 326 -4.39 32.36 -6.73
C PRO A 326 -4.23 33.81 -7.18
N THR A 327 -3.46 34.60 -6.43
CA THR A 327 -3.05 35.93 -6.85
C THR A 327 -2.16 35.81 -8.09
N ARG A 328 -2.38 36.64 -9.11
CA ARG A 328 -1.63 36.68 -10.39
C ARG A 328 -0.09 36.76 -10.26
N GLN A 329 0.47 36.88 -9.05
CA GLN A 329 1.89 37.07 -8.78
C GLN A 329 2.73 35.78 -8.69
N ALA A 330 2.14 34.58 -8.67
CA ALA A 330 2.92 33.35 -8.69
C ALA A 330 3.27 32.95 -10.14
N GLY A 331 4.44 33.40 -10.62
CA GLY A 331 4.98 33.06 -11.94
C GLY A 331 5.47 31.62 -12.10
N SER A 332 4.94 30.64 -11.36
CA SER A 332 5.28 29.24 -11.59
C SER A 332 4.38 28.65 -12.69
N LEU A 333 5.01 28.02 -13.68
CA LEU A 333 4.29 27.19 -14.63
C LEU A 333 3.64 26.04 -13.85
N PRO A 334 2.34 25.74 -14.08
CA PRO A 334 1.69 24.64 -13.37
C PRO A 334 2.40 23.32 -13.65
N ASN A 335 2.68 22.54 -12.61
CA ASN A 335 3.29 21.22 -12.73
C ASN A 335 2.41 20.36 -13.68
N PRO A 336 2.94 19.82 -14.79
CA PRO A 336 2.14 19.09 -15.77
C PRO A 336 1.48 17.83 -15.19
N ARG A 337 1.96 17.29 -14.06
CA ARG A 337 1.33 16.19 -13.32
C ARG A 337 0.05 16.60 -12.58
N HIS A 338 -0.04 17.88 -12.19
CA HIS A 338 -1.18 18.44 -11.46
C HIS A 338 -2.08 19.26 -12.38
N ALA A 339 -1.58 19.72 -13.53
CA ALA A 339 -2.40 20.34 -14.54
C ALA A 339 -3.44 19.34 -15.08
N ALA A 340 -4.72 19.69 -15.05
CA ALA A 340 -5.66 19.10 -15.99
C ALA A 340 -5.09 19.34 -17.40
N ALA A 341 -4.97 18.29 -18.22
CA ALA A 341 -4.43 18.43 -19.58
C ALA A 341 -5.13 19.61 -20.28
N PRO A 342 -4.38 20.66 -20.68
CA PRO A 342 -5.00 21.86 -21.22
C PRO A 342 -5.83 21.52 -22.45
N GLY A 343 -7.12 21.86 -22.42
CA GLY A 343 -7.99 21.84 -23.60
C GLY A 343 -8.79 20.56 -23.87
N LEU A 344 -8.61 19.47 -23.13
CA LEU A 344 -9.48 18.29 -23.27
C LEU A 344 -10.72 18.43 -22.38
N ARG A 345 -11.70 19.26 -22.80
CA ARG A 345 -13.06 19.06 -22.30
C ARG A 345 -13.49 17.66 -22.75
N ALA A 346 -13.84 16.80 -21.80
CA ALA A 346 -14.47 15.54 -22.14
C ALA A 346 -15.68 15.85 -23.04
N PRO A 347 -15.78 15.26 -24.24
CA PRO A 347 -16.92 15.46 -25.12
C PRO A 347 -18.23 15.17 -24.36
N GLN A 348 -19.32 15.86 -24.69
CA GLN A 348 -20.65 15.56 -24.11
C GLN A 348 -21.09 14.10 -24.33
N SER A 349 -20.51 13.43 -25.33
CA SER A 349 -20.66 12.00 -25.59
C SER A 349 -19.30 11.43 -26.01
N PRO A 350 -18.45 11.02 -25.06
CA PRO A 350 -17.07 10.70 -25.36
C PRO A 350 -16.98 9.33 -26.04
N ARG A 351 -16.38 9.29 -27.23
CA ARG A 351 -16.21 8.08 -28.06
C ARG A 351 -14.73 7.76 -28.23
N CYS A 352 -14.37 6.49 -28.16
CA CYS A 352 -12.99 6.04 -28.34
C CYS A 352 -12.92 4.78 -29.22
N ALA A 353 -11.95 4.73 -30.13
CA ALA A 353 -11.56 3.52 -30.83
C ALA A 353 -10.36 2.87 -30.13
N VAL A 354 -10.44 1.55 -29.88
CA VAL A 354 -9.36 0.73 -29.33
C VAL A 354 -8.98 -0.33 -30.38
N ILE A 355 -7.70 -0.38 -30.74
CA ILE A 355 -7.20 -1.33 -31.74
C ILE A 355 -6.54 -2.51 -31.01
N GLY A 356 -7.13 -3.69 -31.18
CA GLY A 356 -6.76 -4.95 -30.53
C GLY A 356 -7.67 -5.31 -29.37
N ALA A 357 -8.07 -6.59 -29.29
CA ALA A 357 -8.91 -7.15 -28.23
C ALA A 357 -8.16 -8.21 -27.40
N GLY A 358 -6.87 -8.00 -27.15
CA GLY A 358 -6.10 -8.74 -26.13
C GLY A 358 -6.25 -8.13 -24.73
N LEU A 359 -5.49 -8.63 -23.75
CA LEU A 359 -5.57 -8.19 -22.33
C LEU A 359 -5.48 -6.67 -22.14
N ALA A 360 -4.58 -6.00 -22.86
CA ALA A 360 -4.41 -4.55 -22.78
C ALA A 360 -5.61 -3.80 -23.39
N GLY A 361 -6.04 -4.21 -24.58
CA GLY A 361 -7.14 -3.57 -25.30
C GLY A 361 -8.47 -3.71 -24.56
N SER A 362 -8.78 -4.91 -24.07
CA SER A 362 -9.98 -5.15 -23.25
C SER A 362 -9.96 -4.35 -21.95
N ALA A 363 -8.81 -4.25 -21.27
CA ALA A 363 -8.68 -3.48 -20.05
C ALA A 363 -8.86 -1.97 -20.27
N VAL A 364 -8.29 -1.41 -21.33
CA VAL A 364 -8.48 0.00 -21.71
C VAL A 364 -9.95 0.25 -22.06
N ALA A 365 -10.55 -0.59 -22.91
CA ALA A 365 -11.94 -0.45 -23.32
C ALA A 365 -12.89 -0.51 -22.11
N HIS A 366 -12.69 -1.49 -21.22
CA HIS A 366 -13.48 -1.62 -20.00
C HIS A 366 -13.32 -0.42 -19.06
N ALA A 367 -12.10 0.07 -18.86
CA ALA A 367 -11.85 1.23 -18.01
C ALA A 367 -12.49 2.50 -18.58
N LEU A 368 -12.45 2.72 -19.89
CA LEU A 368 -13.11 3.85 -20.55
C LEU A 368 -14.63 3.73 -20.47
N ALA A 369 -15.19 2.55 -20.73
CA ALA A 369 -16.63 2.34 -20.69
C ALA A 369 -17.21 2.51 -19.28
N GLN A 370 -16.50 2.07 -18.23
CA GLN A 370 -16.84 2.37 -16.83
C GLN A 370 -16.87 3.87 -16.51
N ARG A 371 -16.20 4.70 -17.33
CA ARG A 371 -16.16 6.15 -17.19
C ARG A 371 -17.20 6.87 -18.06
N GLY A 372 -18.10 6.13 -18.70
CA GLY A 372 -19.16 6.66 -19.55
C GLY A 372 -18.77 6.83 -21.02
N TRP A 373 -17.62 6.31 -21.45
CA TRP A 373 -17.25 6.33 -22.87
C TRP A 373 -17.99 5.27 -23.67
N THR A 374 -18.37 5.59 -24.90
CA THR A 374 -18.70 4.58 -25.90
C THR A 374 -17.41 4.14 -26.59
N VAL A 375 -17.10 2.85 -26.55
CA VAL A 375 -15.83 2.31 -27.04
C VAL A 375 -16.07 1.34 -28.19
N GLU A 376 -15.40 1.57 -29.32
CA GLU A 376 -15.36 0.65 -30.45
C GLU A 376 -14.03 -0.09 -30.43
N VAL A 377 -14.05 -1.41 -30.30
CA VAL A 377 -12.87 -2.27 -30.23
C VAL A 377 -12.72 -3.01 -31.54
N PHE A 378 -11.58 -2.87 -32.21
CA PHE A 378 -11.30 -3.51 -33.50
C PHE A 378 -10.29 -4.65 -33.32
N GLU A 379 -10.71 -5.88 -33.57
CA GLU A 379 -9.88 -7.08 -33.52
C GLU A 379 -9.66 -7.64 -34.92
N ALA A 380 -8.41 -7.94 -35.27
CA ALA A 380 -8.07 -8.49 -36.57
C ALA A 380 -8.46 -9.96 -36.69
N GLY A 381 -8.45 -10.72 -35.59
CA GLY A 381 -8.81 -12.12 -35.56
C GLY A 381 -10.32 -12.41 -35.57
N PRO A 382 -10.69 -13.70 -35.70
CA PRO A 382 -12.08 -14.15 -35.74
C PRO A 382 -12.77 -14.17 -34.36
N SER A 383 -12.03 -13.95 -33.28
CA SER A 383 -12.54 -13.87 -31.90
C SER A 383 -11.73 -12.86 -31.10
N ALA A 384 -12.27 -12.38 -29.97
CA ALA A 384 -11.46 -11.65 -29.00
C ALA A 384 -10.31 -12.54 -28.48
N CYS A 385 -9.26 -11.91 -27.95
CA CYS A 385 -8.11 -12.60 -27.36
C CYS A 385 -7.37 -13.57 -28.32
N SER A 386 -7.48 -13.41 -29.65
CA SER A 386 -6.92 -14.36 -30.64
C SER A 386 -5.40 -14.27 -30.86
N GLY A 387 -4.73 -13.28 -30.25
CA GLY A 387 -3.28 -13.05 -30.38
C GLY A 387 -2.48 -13.70 -29.24
N ALA A 388 -1.37 -13.05 -28.85
CA ALA A 388 -0.48 -13.55 -27.79
C ALA A 388 -1.16 -13.74 -26.41
N SER A 389 -2.31 -13.11 -26.18
CA SER A 389 -3.09 -13.27 -24.95
C SER A 389 -3.89 -14.58 -24.87
N SER A 390 -3.96 -15.38 -25.94
CA SER A 390 -4.74 -16.64 -26.04
C SER A 390 -4.24 -17.81 -25.19
N LEU A 391 -3.35 -17.58 -24.22
CA LEU A 391 -2.82 -18.63 -23.37
C LEU A 391 -3.94 -19.32 -22.57
N PRO A 392 -3.88 -20.66 -22.37
CA PRO A 392 -4.91 -21.38 -21.62
C PRO A 392 -4.97 -20.97 -20.15
N ALA A 393 -3.82 -20.63 -19.57
CA ALA A 393 -3.70 -20.04 -18.24
C ALA A 393 -2.47 -19.12 -18.20
N GLY A 394 -2.57 -18.04 -17.44
CA GLY A 394 -1.47 -17.10 -17.17
C GLY A 394 -1.22 -16.99 -15.67
N LEU A 395 0.06 -16.90 -15.29
CA LEU A 395 0.48 -16.56 -13.94
C LEU A 395 0.71 -15.05 -13.84
N CYS A 396 0.21 -14.46 -12.76
CA CYS A 396 0.40 -13.06 -12.42
C CYS A 396 1.12 -13.00 -11.07
N ALA A 397 2.35 -12.47 -11.07
CA ALA A 397 3.16 -12.25 -9.88
C ALA A 397 3.97 -10.96 -10.04
N PRO A 398 4.28 -10.26 -8.95
CA PRO A 398 5.08 -9.05 -9.03
C PRO A 398 6.54 -9.39 -9.33
N HIS A 399 7.19 -8.56 -10.13
CA HIS A 399 8.64 -8.57 -10.25
C HIS A 399 9.26 -8.07 -8.93
N VAL A 400 10.39 -8.66 -8.55
CA VAL A 400 11.12 -8.32 -7.32
C VAL A 400 12.58 -8.03 -7.65
N SER A 401 13.08 -6.90 -7.18
CA SER A 401 14.49 -6.51 -7.23
C SER A 401 14.91 -5.86 -5.92
N GLN A 402 16.19 -5.97 -5.55
CA GLN A 402 16.71 -5.50 -4.25
C GLN A 402 16.57 -3.98 -4.08
N ASP A 403 16.70 -3.22 -5.17
CA ASP A 403 16.56 -1.76 -5.22
C ASP A 403 15.10 -1.28 -5.27
N ASP A 404 14.15 -2.21 -5.28
CA ASP A 404 12.74 -1.95 -5.54
C ASP A 404 12.50 -1.06 -6.79
N SER A 405 13.07 -1.51 -7.92
CA SER A 405 13.03 -0.80 -9.20
C SER A 405 11.61 -0.41 -9.67
N TRP A 406 11.55 0.52 -10.61
CA TRP A 406 10.28 0.96 -11.23
C TRP A 406 9.46 -0.21 -11.80
N LEU A 407 10.12 -1.23 -12.37
CA LEU A 407 9.43 -2.43 -12.85
C LEU A 407 8.77 -3.21 -11.70
N SER A 408 9.47 -3.38 -10.58
CA SER A 408 8.94 -4.05 -9.38
C SER A 408 7.71 -3.29 -8.83
N ARG A 409 7.78 -1.96 -8.78
CA ARG A 409 6.65 -1.10 -8.36
C ARG A 409 5.47 -1.19 -9.32
N LEU A 410 5.73 -1.09 -10.63
CA LEU A 410 4.70 -1.12 -11.67
C LEU A 410 3.98 -2.47 -11.69
N THR A 411 4.72 -3.58 -11.61
CA THR A 411 4.13 -4.92 -11.62
C THR A 411 3.33 -5.20 -10.35
N ARG A 412 3.73 -4.71 -9.17
CA ARG A 412 2.87 -4.76 -7.96
C ARG A 412 1.55 -4.02 -8.15
N ALA A 413 1.60 -2.82 -8.72
CA ALA A 413 0.38 -2.07 -9.06
C ALA A 413 -0.50 -2.83 -10.07
N GLY A 414 0.12 -3.45 -11.08
CA GLY A 414 -0.53 -4.28 -12.08
C GLY A 414 -1.18 -5.54 -11.50
N VAL A 415 -0.49 -6.25 -10.59
CA VAL A 415 -1.03 -7.41 -9.87
C VAL A 415 -2.27 -6.99 -9.08
N ARG A 416 -2.19 -5.93 -8.26
CA ARG A 416 -3.36 -5.42 -7.52
C ARG A 416 -4.53 -5.06 -8.43
N ALA A 417 -4.27 -4.33 -9.51
CA ALA A 417 -5.32 -3.95 -10.45
C ALA A 417 -5.94 -5.18 -11.15
N THR A 418 -5.14 -6.19 -11.45
CA THR A 418 -5.61 -7.45 -12.04
C THR A 418 -6.43 -8.24 -11.04
N THR A 419 -5.97 -8.37 -9.78
CA THR A 419 -6.69 -9.03 -8.69
C THR A 419 -8.08 -8.41 -8.49
N ASP A 420 -8.17 -7.07 -8.42
CA ASP A 420 -9.45 -6.35 -8.33
C ASP A 420 -10.37 -6.65 -9.52
N GLN A 421 -9.82 -6.74 -10.72
CA GLN A 421 -10.62 -7.04 -11.92
C GLN A 421 -11.15 -8.47 -11.94
N VAL A 422 -10.29 -9.47 -11.70
CA VAL A 422 -10.71 -10.87 -11.73
C VAL A 422 -11.70 -11.19 -10.61
N GLN A 423 -11.55 -10.59 -9.43
CA GLN A 423 -12.48 -10.77 -8.32
C GLN A 423 -13.89 -10.23 -8.63
N ARG A 424 -14.01 -9.19 -9.44
CA ARG A 424 -15.31 -8.61 -9.81
C ARG A 424 -15.96 -9.28 -11.00
N LEU A 425 -15.15 -9.71 -11.98
CA LEU A 425 -15.64 -10.11 -13.29
C LEU A 425 -15.70 -11.62 -13.49
N LEU A 426 -14.94 -12.40 -12.72
CA LEU A 426 -14.72 -13.82 -12.97
C LEU A 426 -15.13 -14.69 -11.79
N GLN A 427 -15.27 -15.99 -12.04
CA GLN A 427 -15.59 -16.98 -11.00
C GLN A 427 -14.33 -17.57 -10.37
N ALA A 428 -14.19 -17.43 -9.05
CA ALA A 428 -13.06 -17.96 -8.30
C ALA A 428 -13.03 -19.50 -8.35
N GLY A 429 -11.83 -20.07 -8.47
CA GLY A 429 -11.60 -21.52 -8.57
C GLY A 429 -11.87 -22.10 -9.97
N GLN A 430 -12.63 -21.41 -10.82
CA GLN A 430 -12.92 -21.84 -12.19
C GLN A 430 -12.13 -21.03 -13.23
N ASP A 431 -12.18 -19.71 -13.15
CA ASP A 431 -11.59 -18.80 -14.14
C ASP A 431 -10.30 -18.14 -13.64
N TYR A 432 -10.13 -18.07 -12.32
CA TYR A 432 -8.91 -17.60 -11.67
C TYR A 432 -8.76 -18.21 -10.28
N GLY A 433 -7.54 -18.14 -9.71
CA GLY A 433 -7.29 -18.49 -8.32
C GLY A 433 -6.13 -17.68 -7.74
N ALA A 434 -6.39 -17.00 -6.62
CA ALA A 434 -5.38 -16.26 -5.85
C ALA A 434 -4.68 -17.19 -4.84
N THR A 435 -3.93 -18.16 -5.38
CA THR A 435 -3.31 -19.24 -4.62
C THR A 435 -1.85 -18.95 -4.24
N GLY A 436 -1.34 -17.78 -4.59
CA GLY A 436 0.09 -17.47 -4.54
C GLY A 436 0.85 -18.08 -5.72
N VAL A 437 2.09 -17.61 -5.91
CA VAL A 437 3.01 -18.10 -6.93
C VAL A 437 4.38 -18.36 -6.29
N LEU A 438 4.92 -19.57 -6.50
CA LEU A 438 6.26 -19.93 -6.08
C LEU A 438 7.24 -19.73 -7.23
N GLU A 439 8.17 -18.79 -7.09
CA GLU A 439 9.20 -18.48 -8.09
C GLU A 439 10.53 -19.15 -7.71
N ARG A 440 10.94 -20.15 -8.50
CA ARG A 440 12.27 -20.75 -8.41
C ARG A 440 13.25 -20.01 -9.31
N ARG A 441 14.38 -19.58 -8.76
CA ARG A 441 15.41 -18.84 -9.50
C ARG A 441 16.66 -19.69 -9.63
N SER A 442 17.07 -19.97 -10.88
CA SER A 442 18.29 -20.76 -11.14
C SER A 442 19.56 -19.97 -10.79
N SER A 443 20.48 -20.60 -10.07
CA SER A 443 21.77 -20.05 -9.65
C SER A 443 22.66 -19.57 -10.80
N ARG A 444 22.48 -20.10 -12.03
CA ARG A 444 23.34 -19.86 -13.19
C ARG A 444 23.14 -18.50 -13.91
N LYS A 445 22.06 -17.76 -13.65
CA LYS A 445 21.70 -16.57 -14.47
C LYS A 445 21.52 -15.25 -13.71
N THR A 446 21.60 -15.21 -12.38
CA THR A 446 21.28 -13.99 -11.62
C THR A 446 22.34 -13.63 -10.58
N ARG A 447 22.85 -12.39 -10.63
CA ARG A 447 23.24 -11.67 -9.40
C ARG A 447 22.04 -11.80 -8.46
N LYS A 448 22.22 -12.42 -7.29
CA LYS A 448 21.18 -12.77 -6.30
C LYS A 448 20.10 -11.67 -6.23
N ALA A 449 19.01 -11.85 -6.97
CA ALA A 449 17.88 -10.92 -6.91
C ALA A 449 17.18 -11.19 -5.58
N ARG A 450 17.56 -10.40 -4.58
CA ARG A 450 17.08 -10.48 -3.21
C ARG A 450 15.85 -9.59 -3.04
N LEU A 451 15.05 -9.90 -2.04
CA LEU A 451 14.06 -8.97 -1.53
C LEU A 451 14.78 -7.70 -1.04
N PRO A 452 14.15 -6.52 -1.13
CA PRO A 452 14.71 -5.32 -0.54
C PRO A 452 14.93 -5.48 0.97
N ASP A 453 16.12 -5.12 1.45
CA ASP A 453 16.48 -5.28 2.87
C ASP A 453 15.64 -4.37 3.79
N HIS A 454 15.08 -3.28 3.26
CA HIS A 454 14.29 -2.29 3.98
C HIS A 454 12.78 -2.55 3.94
N TRP A 455 12.33 -3.71 3.44
CA TRP A 455 10.91 -3.98 3.33
C TRP A 455 10.24 -4.13 4.71
N PRO A 456 9.19 -3.34 4.99
CA PRO A 456 8.42 -3.49 6.23
C PRO A 456 7.70 -4.84 6.26
N LEU A 457 7.26 -5.28 7.45
CA LEU A 457 6.59 -6.56 7.65
C LEU A 457 5.36 -6.75 6.72
N ASN A 458 4.61 -5.68 6.47
CA ASN A 458 3.44 -5.72 5.59
C ASN A 458 3.79 -5.95 4.09
N ALA A 459 5.06 -5.80 3.70
CA ALA A 459 5.53 -6.11 2.36
C ALA A 459 5.51 -7.62 2.04
N GLN A 460 5.48 -8.47 3.07
CA GLN A 460 5.35 -9.93 2.90
C GLN A 460 4.01 -10.33 2.26
N ALA A 461 3.00 -9.45 2.27
CA ALA A 461 1.78 -9.62 1.49
C ALA A 461 2.04 -9.64 -0.04
N TRP A 462 3.16 -9.05 -0.49
CA TRP A 462 3.60 -9.13 -1.87
C TRP A 462 4.46 -10.35 -2.12
N SER A 463 5.62 -10.41 -1.47
CA SER A 463 6.62 -11.45 -1.70
C SER A 463 7.48 -11.65 -0.45
N ARG A 464 7.86 -12.89 -0.19
CA ARG A 464 8.80 -13.26 0.89
C ARG A 464 9.59 -14.49 0.48
N GLU A 465 10.59 -14.86 1.27
CA GLU A 465 11.19 -16.19 1.13
C GLU A 465 10.11 -17.25 1.38
N ALA A 466 10.12 -18.28 0.53
CA ALA A 466 9.22 -19.41 0.67
C ALA A 466 9.59 -20.24 1.91
N THR A 467 8.58 -20.72 2.63
CA THR A 467 8.75 -21.68 3.71
C THR A 467 9.06 -23.06 3.16
N GLU A 468 9.66 -23.92 3.99
CA GLU A 468 9.91 -25.32 3.61
C GLU A 468 8.60 -26.06 3.27
N ALA A 469 7.51 -25.77 3.99
CA ALA A 469 6.20 -26.34 3.72
C ALA A 469 5.67 -25.94 2.32
N GLU A 470 5.78 -24.67 1.92
CA GLU A 470 5.36 -24.21 0.59
C GLU A 470 6.19 -24.82 -0.53
N CYS A 471 7.51 -24.95 -0.31
CA CYS A 471 8.40 -25.65 -1.23
C CYS A 471 8.03 -27.13 -1.35
N ALA A 472 7.80 -27.83 -0.24
CA ALA A 472 7.44 -29.24 -0.21
C ALA A 472 6.08 -29.52 -0.87
N GLN A 473 5.08 -28.67 -0.61
CA GLN A 473 3.74 -28.78 -1.20
C GLN A 473 3.78 -28.62 -2.73
N THR A 474 4.65 -27.73 -3.23
CA THR A 474 4.68 -27.39 -4.66
C THR A 474 5.64 -28.28 -5.45
N PHE A 475 6.81 -28.61 -4.91
CA PHE A 475 7.88 -29.35 -5.59
C PHE A 475 7.98 -30.81 -5.15
N ALA A 476 6.86 -31.46 -4.78
CA ALA A 476 6.75 -32.76 -4.08
C ALA A 476 7.71 -33.93 -4.47
N THR A 477 8.47 -33.85 -5.56
CA THR A 477 9.45 -34.85 -6.01
C THR A 477 10.85 -34.31 -6.38
N THR A 478 11.11 -33.00 -6.28
CA THR A 478 12.42 -32.41 -6.65
C THR A 478 12.98 -31.60 -5.48
N PRO A 479 13.93 -32.16 -4.70
CA PRO A 479 14.62 -31.39 -3.67
C PRO A 479 15.33 -30.19 -4.28
N LEU A 480 15.32 -29.06 -3.56
CA LEU A 480 16.12 -27.89 -3.92
C LEU A 480 17.60 -28.29 -3.86
N PRO A 481 18.39 -28.05 -4.92
CA PRO A 481 19.84 -28.19 -4.85
C PRO A 481 20.41 -27.31 -3.72
N GLU A 482 21.41 -27.81 -2.98
CA GLU A 482 22.02 -27.07 -1.85
C GLU A 482 22.62 -25.71 -2.26
N ASP A 483 22.91 -25.52 -3.55
CA ASP A 483 23.50 -24.33 -4.14
C ASP A 483 22.50 -23.35 -4.77
N GLU A 484 21.18 -23.65 -4.73
CA GLU A 484 20.15 -22.74 -5.22
C GLU A 484 19.71 -21.69 -4.20
N ALA A 485 19.42 -20.48 -4.67
CA ALA A 485 18.81 -19.45 -3.82
C ALA A 485 17.42 -19.92 -3.35
N ARG A 486 17.05 -19.59 -2.11
CA ARG A 486 15.71 -19.88 -1.57
C ARG A 486 14.64 -19.33 -2.54
N PRO A 487 13.64 -20.14 -2.93
CA PRO A 487 12.53 -19.68 -3.77
C PRO A 487 11.78 -18.51 -3.13
N LEU A 488 11.19 -17.67 -3.97
CA LEU A 488 10.32 -16.61 -3.51
C LEU A 488 8.86 -17.06 -3.54
N TRP A 489 8.14 -16.80 -2.46
CA TRP A 489 6.70 -16.92 -2.40
C TRP A 489 6.05 -15.57 -2.65
N HIS A 490 5.33 -15.44 -3.75
CA HIS A 490 4.51 -14.28 -4.05
C HIS A 490 3.09 -14.51 -3.51
N ALA A 491 2.83 -14.08 -2.28
CA ALA A 491 1.53 -14.27 -1.62
C ALA A 491 0.36 -13.66 -2.38
N SER A 492 0.58 -12.50 -3.01
CA SER A 492 -0.40 -11.82 -3.88
C SER A 492 -0.53 -12.43 -5.29
N GLY A 493 0.25 -13.46 -5.61
CA GLY A 493 0.25 -14.09 -6.92
C GLY A 493 -1.05 -14.85 -7.21
N LEU A 494 -1.42 -14.92 -8.48
CA LEU A 494 -2.62 -15.62 -8.94
C LEU A 494 -2.39 -16.29 -10.29
N TRP A 495 -3.22 -17.29 -10.59
CA TRP A 495 -3.43 -17.77 -11.95
C TRP A 495 -4.78 -17.26 -12.48
N LEU A 496 -4.88 -17.06 -13.79
CA LEU A 496 -6.15 -16.75 -14.45
C LEU A 496 -6.23 -17.36 -15.85
N LYS A 497 -7.45 -17.45 -16.41
CA LYS A 497 -7.71 -17.72 -17.83
C LYS A 497 -7.83 -16.38 -18.57
N PRO A 498 -6.82 -15.95 -19.35
CA PRO A 498 -6.83 -14.64 -20.02
C PRO A 498 -8.04 -14.41 -20.91
N VAL A 499 -8.46 -15.43 -21.67
CA VAL A 499 -9.63 -15.36 -22.55
C VAL A 499 -10.89 -14.98 -21.77
N ARG A 500 -11.11 -15.57 -20.58
CA ARG A 500 -12.26 -15.26 -19.73
C ARG A 500 -12.24 -13.82 -19.23
N LEU A 501 -11.06 -13.33 -18.83
CA LEU A 501 -10.90 -11.93 -18.42
C LEU A 501 -11.23 -10.98 -19.58
N VAL A 502 -10.69 -11.25 -20.78
CA VAL A 502 -10.95 -10.44 -21.97
C VAL A 502 -12.43 -10.43 -22.33
N GLU A 503 -13.08 -11.59 -22.37
CA GLU A 503 -14.51 -11.74 -22.65
C GLU A 503 -15.34 -10.92 -21.64
N ALA A 504 -15.09 -11.09 -20.34
CA ALA A 504 -15.83 -10.41 -19.29
C ALA A 504 -15.62 -8.88 -19.32
N GLN A 505 -14.41 -8.42 -19.64
CA GLN A 505 -14.11 -7.00 -19.77
C GLN A 505 -14.83 -6.35 -20.97
N LEU A 506 -14.88 -7.05 -22.11
CA LEU A 506 -15.55 -6.57 -23.33
C LEU A 506 -17.07 -6.69 -23.24
N ASN A 507 -17.59 -7.55 -22.36
CA ASN A 507 -19.03 -7.67 -22.08
C ASN A 507 -19.54 -6.50 -21.22
N HIS A 508 -19.54 -5.30 -21.80
CA HIS A 508 -20.04 -4.08 -21.18
C HIS A 508 -20.89 -3.31 -22.20
N PRO A 509 -22.05 -2.75 -21.83
CA PRO A 509 -22.98 -2.11 -22.78
C PRO A 509 -22.38 -0.91 -23.53
N GLY A 510 -21.40 -0.24 -22.93
CA GLY A 510 -20.64 0.84 -23.55
C GLY A 510 -19.55 0.39 -24.54
N ILE A 511 -19.38 -0.92 -24.78
CA ILE A 511 -18.34 -1.47 -25.66
C ILE A 511 -18.99 -2.18 -26.85
N ARG A 512 -18.48 -1.89 -28.05
CA ARG A 512 -18.84 -2.60 -29.28
C ARG A 512 -17.58 -3.24 -29.86
N LEU A 513 -17.61 -4.57 -30.02
CA LEU A 513 -16.51 -5.33 -30.58
C LEU A 513 -16.73 -5.60 -32.08
N HIS A 514 -15.71 -5.29 -32.88
CA HIS A 514 -15.65 -5.54 -34.31
C HIS A 514 -14.57 -6.61 -34.56
N LEU A 515 -15.00 -7.82 -34.93
CA LEU A 515 -14.11 -8.93 -35.26
C LEU A 515 -13.74 -8.90 -36.75
N GLN A 516 -12.64 -9.55 -37.11
CA GLN A 516 -12.12 -9.56 -38.48
C GLN A 516 -11.92 -8.15 -39.08
N ALA A 517 -11.70 -7.16 -38.21
CA ALA A 517 -11.62 -5.74 -38.54
C ALA A 517 -10.17 -5.25 -38.40
N ALA A 518 -9.30 -5.72 -39.29
CA ALA A 518 -7.89 -5.35 -39.29
C ALA A 518 -7.71 -3.88 -39.70
N VAL A 519 -7.25 -3.04 -38.75
CA VAL A 519 -6.96 -1.62 -39.01
C VAL A 519 -5.65 -1.50 -39.80
N ARG A 520 -5.75 -0.99 -41.04
CA ARG A 520 -4.59 -0.84 -41.96
C ARG A 520 -3.90 0.52 -41.88
N GLY A 521 -4.57 1.53 -41.33
CA GLY A 521 -4.03 2.88 -41.18
C GLY A 521 -4.99 3.79 -40.43
N ILE A 522 -4.43 4.85 -39.84
CA ILE A 522 -5.17 5.89 -39.13
C ILE A 522 -4.80 7.21 -39.78
N ARG A 523 -5.79 8.03 -40.12
CA ARG A 523 -5.57 9.35 -40.74
C ARG A 523 -6.37 10.39 -39.99
N HIS A 524 -5.75 11.52 -39.68
CA HIS A 524 -6.43 12.63 -39.03
C HIS A 524 -7.11 13.50 -40.09
N ASP A 525 -8.45 13.45 -40.13
CA ASP A 525 -9.25 14.34 -40.96
C ASP A 525 -9.73 15.54 -40.13
N LYS A 526 -9.29 16.74 -40.51
CA LYS A 526 -9.64 18.00 -39.83
C LYS A 526 -11.09 18.43 -40.06
N GLN A 527 -11.78 17.86 -41.04
CA GLN A 527 -13.17 18.19 -41.37
C GLN A 527 -14.18 17.24 -40.74
N SER A 528 -13.71 16.11 -40.21
CA SER A 528 -14.54 15.11 -39.54
C SER A 528 -14.74 15.45 -38.06
N SER A 529 -15.97 15.31 -37.56
CA SER A 529 -16.28 15.32 -36.11
C SER A 529 -16.23 13.92 -35.48
N GLY A 530 -15.71 12.92 -36.19
CA GLY A 530 -15.64 11.51 -35.78
C GLY A 530 -14.33 10.83 -36.16
N TRP A 531 -14.27 9.51 -35.90
CA TRP A 531 -13.17 8.64 -36.32
C TRP A 531 -13.27 8.28 -37.80
#